data_AF-A0A445KY37-F1
#
_entry.id   AF-A0A445KY37-F1
#
_cell.length_a   1.000
_cell.length_b   1.000
_cell.length_c   1.000
_cell.angle_alpha   90.00
_cell.angle_beta   90.00
_cell.angle_gamma   90.00
#
_symmetry.space_group_name_H-M   'P 1'
#
loop_
_entity.id
_entity.type
_entity.pdbx_description
1 polymer ?
#
loop_
_entity_poly.entity_id
_entity_poly.type
_entity_poly.pdbx_seq_one_letter_code
_entity_poly.pdbx_strand_id
1 'polypeptide(L)'
;MDILSEEAQVGGELPGTNTAAGVEGDEPDRIIGLQQFPRELSALLDALEHSACNPEIACVLVGSLVRILQLSPERTIASFKNLNAVSRVLQVACVQAQESRRPGSMEPSNENSGMEALVSVQDQNTCNSPKIIQSCFNCMKMCMEFFAKFIAAAEDTRSLILHSFTCIDCLFDLFWVEGLRDDVLRHILDLMKIMPFSEEDKKAKLQLCSKYLEMFTQLKEREKSFVDLSVDLLVGMRDMLQANQAYYQTLFRDGECFLHVVSLLNSNLDEANGEKLVLNVLQTLTCLLASNDTSKESTFNIQPRHGIPPNRLDFVAVDEQVGCVLLHPSAERA
;
A
#
# COMPACT_ATOMS: atom_id res chain seq x y z
N MET A 1 32.60 -4.50 -46.65
CA MET A 1 33.01 -4.99 -47.98
C MET A 1 34.51 -5.23 -47.93
N ASP A 2 34.85 -6.51 -47.74
CA ASP A 2 35.95 -7.30 -48.34
C ASP A 2 37.35 -6.65 -48.37
N ILE A 3 38.33 -7.06 -47.55
CA ILE A 3 39.04 -8.36 -47.41
C ILE A 3 39.93 -8.70 -48.62
N LEU A 4 41.16 -9.17 -48.29
CA LEU A 4 42.11 -10.07 -48.97
C LEU A 4 43.47 -9.37 -49.28
N SER A 5 44.66 -9.95 -49.09
CA SER A 5 45.14 -11.27 -48.60
C SER A 5 46.67 -11.29 -48.61
N GLU A 6 47.29 -12.16 -47.79
CA GLU A 6 48.45 -13.07 -48.08
C GLU A 6 48.93 -13.68 -46.72
N GLU A 7 48.71 -14.96 -46.41
CA GLU A 7 49.44 -16.21 -46.78
C GLU A 7 50.90 -16.25 -46.25
N ALA A 8 51.50 -17.32 -45.70
CA ALA A 8 51.19 -18.75 -45.57
C ALA A 8 52.02 -19.45 -44.44
N GLN A 9 51.36 -20.38 -43.74
CA GLN A 9 51.62 -21.82 -43.47
C GLN A 9 53.02 -22.48 -43.28
N VAL A 10 52.95 -23.62 -42.56
CA VAL A 10 53.84 -24.81 -42.40
C VAL A 10 54.62 -24.80 -41.07
N GLY A 11 54.60 -25.81 -40.18
CA GLY A 11 54.10 -27.19 -40.18
C GLY A 11 55.05 -28.04 -39.29
N GLY A 12 54.55 -28.93 -38.43
CA GLY A 12 55.40 -29.84 -37.64
C GLY A 12 54.63 -30.66 -36.58
N GLU A 13 54.78 -31.97 -36.65
CA GLU A 13 53.96 -33.06 -36.10
C GLU A 13 54.13 -33.41 -34.59
N LEU A 14 53.10 -34.13 -34.11
CA LEU A 14 52.92 -34.97 -32.89
C LEU A 14 54.02 -36.07 -32.72
N PRO A 15 54.15 -36.86 -31.59
CA PRO A 15 53.05 -37.53 -30.85
C PRO A 15 53.26 -37.87 -29.34
N GLY A 16 52.22 -38.40 -28.68
CA GLY A 16 52.40 -39.22 -27.46
C GLY A 16 51.27 -39.25 -26.40
N THR A 17 50.25 -40.09 -26.61
CA THR A 17 49.55 -40.98 -25.66
C THR A 17 49.39 -40.62 -24.17
N ASN A 18 48.14 -40.53 -23.67
CA ASN A 18 47.55 -41.56 -22.78
C ASN A 18 46.11 -41.27 -22.32
N THR A 19 45.27 -42.25 -22.61
CA THR A 19 44.06 -42.78 -21.94
C THR A 19 43.75 -42.27 -20.51
N ALA A 20 42.51 -41.83 -20.29
CA ALA A 20 41.66 -42.26 -19.16
C ALA A 20 40.21 -41.80 -19.39
N ALA A 21 39.32 -42.78 -19.55
CA ALA A 21 37.89 -42.60 -19.36
C ALA A 21 37.62 -42.29 -17.87
N GLY A 22 36.78 -41.29 -17.63
CA GLY A 22 36.24 -40.94 -16.33
C GLY A 22 34.80 -40.46 -16.52
N VAL A 23 33.89 -41.43 -16.48
CA VAL A 23 32.45 -41.22 -16.29
C VAL A 23 32.21 -40.72 -14.86
N GLU A 24 31.06 -40.08 -14.67
CA GLU A 24 30.37 -39.81 -13.40
C GLU A 24 30.67 -38.51 -12.64
N GLY A 25 29.57 -37.78 -12.38
CA GLY A 25 29.53 -36.66 -11.44
C GLY A 25 28.56 -35.53 -11.80
N ASP A 26 27.48 -35.78 -12.54
CA ASP A 26 26.35 -34.83 -12.59
C ASP A 26 25.75 -34.77 -11.17
N GLU A 27 26.03 -33.70 -10.43
CA GLU A 27 25.79 -33.51 -9.00
C GLU A 27 24.26 -33.40 -8.75
N PRO A 28 23.57 -34.47 -8.31
CA PRO A 28 22.12 -34.40 -8.11
C PRO A 28 21.73 -33.48 -6.94
N ASP A 29 22.67 -33.21 -6.02
CA ASP A 29 22.43 -32.43 -4.80
C ASP A 29 22.20 -30.93 -5.06
N ARG A 30 22.75 -30.36 -6.14
CA ARG A 30 22.46 -28.97 -6.53
C ARG A 30 21.05 -28.82 -7.10
N ILE A 31 20.55 -29.84 -7.79
CA ILE A 31 19.22 -29.80 -8.42
C ILE A 31 18.14 -30.12 -7.37
N ILE A 32 18.41 -31.03 -6.43
CA ILE A 32 17.50 -31.36 -5.32
C ILE A 32 17.35 -30.17 -4.35
N GLY A 33 18.46 -29.49 -4.01
CA GLY A 33 18.42 -28.31 -3.14
C GLY A 33 17.65 -27.11 -3.72
N LEU A 34 17.55 -27.00 -5.06
CA LEU A 34 16.82 -25.92 -5.73
C LEU A 34 15.29 -26.16 -5.80
N GLN A 35 14.83 -27.42 -5.82
CA GLN A 35 13.40 -27.75 -5.83
C GLN A 35 12.77 -27.82 -4.44
N GLN A 36 13.57 -28.08 -3.40
CA GLN A 36 13.07 -28.24 -2.04
C GLN A 36 12.77 -26.89 -1.37
N PHE A 37 13.59 -25.87 -1.63
CA PHE A 37 13.42 -24.53 -1.05
C PHE A 37 12.06 -23.88 -1.35
N PRO A 38 11.54 -23.87 -2.61
CA PRO A 38 10.21 -23.33 -2.89
C PRO A 38 9.07 -24.09 -2.20
N ARG A 39 9.21 -25.41 -1.98
CA ARG A 39 8.18 -26.22 -1.30
C ARG A 39 8.14 -25.95 0.20
N GLU A 40 9.30 -25.89 0.84
CA GLU A 40 9.41 -25.55 2.26
C GLU A 40 8.91 -24.13 2.52
N LEU A 41 9.24 -23.19 1.63
CA LEU A 41 8.77 -21.82 1.70
C LEU A 41 7.26 -21.71 1.50
N SER A 42 6.69 -22.46 0.56
CA SER A 42 5.24 -22.54 0.38
C SER A 42 4.56 -23.08 1.65
N ALA A 43 5.05 -24.18 2.21
CA ALA A 43 4.50 -24.75 3.44
C ALA A 43 4.58 -23.78 4.62
N LEU A 44 5.66 -22.99 4.71
CA LEU A 44 5.81 -21.94 5.71
C LEU A 44 4.77 -20.82 5.55
N LEU A 45 4.50 -20.40 4.31
CA LEU A 45 3.46 -19.41 4.01
C LEU A 45 2.05 -19.97 4.25
N ASP A 46 1.82 -21.25 3.94
CA ASP A 46 0.56 -21.94 4.22
C ASP A 46 0.33 -21.98 5.75
N ALA A 47 1.34 -22.36 6.52
CA ALA A 47 1.26 -22.35 7.99
C ALA A 47 1.01 -20.94 8.55
N LEU A 48 1.58 -19.91 7.93
CA LEU A 48 1.34 -18.52 8.32
C LEU A 48 -0.12 -18.13 8.13
N GLU A 49 -0.72 -18.45 6.98
CA GLU A 49 -2.14 -18.17 6.73
C GLU A 49 -3.07 -18.93 7.68
N HIS A 50 -2.79 -20.21 7.93
CA HIS A 50 -3.58 -21.02 8.88
C HIS A 50 -3.46 -20.52 10.32
N SER A 51 -2.38 -19.81 10.65
CA SER A 51 -2.15 -19.22 11.96
C SER A 51 -2.46 -17.72 11.99
N ALA A 52 -3.14 -17.17 10.98
CA ALA A 52 -3.39 -15.73 10.88
C ALA A 52 -4.16 -15.14 12.07
N CYS A 53 -4.95 -15.94 12.80
CA CYS A 53 -5.65 -15.51 14.02
C CYS A 53 -4.85 -15.73 15.31
N ASN A 54 -3.66 -16.36 15.25
CA ASN A 54 -2.78 -16.60 16.39
C ASN A 54 -1.52 -15.73 16.26
N PRO A 55 -1.47 -14.56 16.92
CA PRO A 55 -0.38 -13.61 16.73
C PRO A 55 0.98 -14.14 17.18
N GLU A 56 1.05 -14.99 18.19
CA GLU A 56 2.32 -15.56 18.65
C GLU A 56 2.96 -16.45 17.59
N ILE A 57 2.16 -17.37 17.01
CA ILE A 57 2.63 -18.28 15.97
C ILE A 57 2.93 -17.50 14.68
N ALA A 58 2.00 -16.65 14.24
CA ALA A 58 2.18 -15.86 13.03
C ALA A 58 3.44 -14.99 13.11
N CYS A 59 3.70 -14.35 14.24
CA CYS A 59 4.89 -13.51 14.45
C CYS A 59 6.20 -14.30 14.31
N VAL A 60 6.27 -15.52 14.83
CA VAL A 60 7.44 -16.40 14.67
C VAL A 60 7.64 -16.82 13.21
N LEU A 61 6.56 -17.14 12.50
CA LEU A 61 6.62 -17.53 11.09
C LEU A 61 7.04 -16.35 10.20
N VAL A 62 6.49 -15.15 10.42
CA VAL A 62 6.91 -13.92 9.72
C VAL A 62 8.37 -13.59 10.04
N GLY A 63 8.79 -13.68 11.30
CA GLY A 63 10.19 -13.50 11.68
C GLY A 63 11.14 -14.48 10.98
N SER A 64 10.68 -15.71 10.74
CA SER A 64 11.42 -16.71 9.97
C SER A 64 11.52 -16.30 8.49
N LEU A 65 10.45 -15.81 7.88
CA LEU A 65 10.45 -15.29 6.50
C LEU A 65 11.38 -14.08 6.35
N VAL A 66 11.36 -13.15 7.32
CA VAL A 66 12.27 -12.00 7.37
C VAL A 66 13.73 -12.46 7.41
N ARG A 67 14.05 -13.43 8.26
CA ARG A 67 15.40 -13.98 8.36
C ARG A 67 15.82 -14.69 7.08
N ILE A 68 14.93 -15.46 6.45
CA ILE A 68 15.18 -16.13 5.17
C ILE A 68 15.52 -15.09 4.09
N LEU A 69 14.70 -14.03 3.97
CA LEU A 69 14.93 -12.93 3.03
C LEU A 69 16.30 -12.27 3.24
N GLN A 70 16.70 -12.04 4.50
CA GLN A 70 17.97 -11.40 4.83
C GLN A 70 19.19 -12.28 4.54
N LEU A 71 19.10 -13.60 4.73
CA LEU A 71 20.22 -14.50 4.56
C LEU A 71 20.61 -14.70 3.08
N SER A 72 19.63 -14.63 2.16
CA SER A 72 19.91 -14.75 0.72
C SER A 72 18.87 -14.00 -0.13
N PRO A 73 18.94 -12.65 -0.21
CA PRO A 73 17.94 -11.86 -0.94
C PRO A 73 17.77 -12.29 -2.40
N GLU A 74 18.89 -12.44 -3.13
CA GLU A 74 18.89 -12.74 -4.56
C GLU A 74 18.18 -14.07 -4.90
N ARG A 75 18.37 -15.11 -4.06
CA ARG A 75 17.74 -16.42 -4.27
C ARG A 75 16.30 -16.46 -3.80
N THR A 76 15.99 -15.75 -2.72
CA THR A 76 14.68 -15.83 -2.06
C THR A 76 13.64 -14.94 -2.71
N ILE A 77 14.03 -13.80 -3.30
CA ILE A 77 13.11 -12.88 -3.98
C ILE A 77 12.35 -13.60 -5.10
N ALA A 78 13.04 -14.37 -5.97
CA ALA A 78 12.38 -15.08 -7.06
C ALA A 78 11.31 -16.06 -6.55
N SER A 79 11.62 -16.82 -5.49
CA SER A 79 10.66 -17.72 -4.85
C SER A 79 9.51 -16.96 -4.19
N PHE A 80 9.77 -15.86 -3.49
CA PHE A 80 8.73 -15.03 -2.88
C PHE A 80 7.79 -14.41 -3.90
N LYS A 81 8.31 -13.98 -5.06
CA LYS A 81 7.50 -13.50 -6.19
C LYS A 81 6.58 -14.60 -6.70
N ASN A 82 7.14 -15.77 -7.00
CA ASN A 82 6.37 -16.90 -7.53
C ASN A 82 5.28 -17.40 -6.56
N LEU A 83 5.50 -17.25 -5.25
CA LEU A 83 4.57 -17.68 -4.21
C LEU A 83 3.64 -16.57 -3.70
N ASN A 84 3.66 -15.37 -4.32
CA ASN A 84 2.91 -14.19 -3.87
C ASN A 84 3.09 -13.88 -2.37
N ALA A 85 4.28 -14.13 -1.84
CA ALA A 85 4.52 -14.16 -0.40
C ALA A 85 4.16 -12.84 0.29
N VAL A 86 4.37 -11.70 -0.39
CA VAL A 86 4.05 -10.38 0.15
C VAL A 86 2.55 -10.21 0.35
N SER A 87 1.74 -10.58 -0.65
CA SER A 87 0.28 -10.51 -0.54
C SER A 87 -0.21 -11.35 0.63
N ARG A 88 0.30 -12.57 0.76
CA ARG A 88 -0.06 -13.52 1.85
C ARG A 88 0.31 -12.97 3.23
N VAL A 89 1.52 -12.42 3.38
CA VAL A 89 1.99 -11.82 4.65
C VAL A 89 1.17 -10.58 5.02
N LEU A 90 0.85 -9.72 4.04
CA LEU A 90 0.02 -8.54 4.28
C LEU A 90 -1.42 -8.91 4.63
N GLN A 91 -2.00 -9.94 4.01
CA GLN A 91 -3.33 -10.44 4.37
C GLN A 91 -3.38 -10.92 5.82
N VAL A 92 -2.33 -11.60 6.30
CA VAL A 92 -2.23 -11.97 7.72
C VAL A 92 -2.22 -10.73 8.61
N ALA A 93 -1.51 -9.67 8.23
CA ALA A 93 -1.55 -8.41 8.97
C ALA A 93 -2.96 -7.81 8.99
N CYS A 94 -3.71 -7.86 7.89
CA CYS A 94 -5.11 -7.41 7.86
C CYS A 94 -6.01 -8.25 8.78
N VAL A 95 -5.86 -9.57 8.80
CA VAL A 95 -6.61 -10.45 9.73
C VAL A 95 -6.29 -10.09 11.18
N GLN A 96 -5.02 -9.86 11.50
CA GLN A 96 -4.58 -9.41 12.83
C GLN A 96 -5.17 -8.03 13.20
N ALA A 97 -5.24 -7.11 12.23
CA ALA A 97 -5.87 -5.81 12.42
C ALA A 97 -7.37 -5.94 12.74
N GLN A 98 -8.08 -6.82 12.03
CA GLN A 98 -9.50 -7.09 12.27
C GLN A 98 -9.74 -7.74 13.64
N GLU A 99 -8.94 -8.73 14.01
CA GLU A 99 -9.07 -9.41 15.30
C GLU A 99 -8.76 -8.47 16.47
N SER A 100 -7.77 -7.57 16.33
CA SER A 100 -7.47 -6.57 17.36
C SER A 100 -8.62 -5.58 17.63
N ARG A 101 -9.52 -5.40 16.66
CA ARG A 101 -10.69 -4.52 16.75
C ARG A 101 -11.93 -5.25 17.21
N ARG A 102 -11.92 -6.59 17.26
CA ARG A 102 -13.10 -7.39 17.57
C ARG A 102 -13.54 -7.11 19.02
N PRO A 103 -14.73 -6.49 19.22
CA PRO A 103 -15.30 -6.41 20.55
C PRO A 103 -15.62 -7.84 20.98
N GLY A 104 -15.17 -8.23 22.16
CA GLY A 104 -15.37 -9.59 22.62
C GLY A 104 -16.86 -9.92 22.61
N SER A 105 -17.22 -11.03 21.94
CA SER A 105 -18.61 -11.44 21.76
C SER A 105 -19.30 -11.54 23.12
N MET A 106 -20.20 -10.60 23.38
CA MET A 106 -21.19 -10.72 24.44
C MET A 106 -22.53 -10.31 23.83
N GLU A 107 -23.11 -11.21 23.05
CA GLU A 107 -24.56 -11.22 22.94
C GLU A 107 -25.11 -11.88 24.22
N PRO A 108 -25.94 -11.20 25.02
CA PRO A 108 -26.71 -11.87 26.04
C PRO A 108 -27.84 -12.62 25.32
N SER A 109 -27.62 -13.89 25.01
CA SER A 109 -28.73 -14.77 24.66
C SER A 109 -29.63 -14.92 25.89
N ASN A 110 -30.81 -14.32 25.79
CA ASN A 110 -31.84 -14.27 26.81
C ASN A 110 -32.28 -15.69 27.25
N GLU A 111 -32.62 -15.82 28.52
CA GLU A 111 -32.81 -17.06 29.30
C GLU A 111 -33.98 -17.97 28.86
N ASN A 112 -33.75 -19.30 28.92
CA ASN A 112 -34.59 -20.40 29.46
C ASN A 112 -34.20 -21.72 28.76
N SER A 113 -33.98 -22.88 29.39
CA SER A 113 -34.37 -23.44 30.69
C SER A 113 -33.59 -24.76 30.91
N GLY A 114 -33.23 -25.08 32.16
CA GLY A 114 -33.27 -26.46 32.68
C GLY A 114 -32.04 -27.36 32.58
N MET A 115 -31.22 -27.34 33.63
CA MET A 115 -30.66 -28.51 34.37
C MET A 115 -29.51 -29.36 33.77
N GLU A 116 -28.34 -29.22 34.44
CA GLU A 116 -27.29 -30.21 34.80
C GLU A 116 -26.62 -31.12 33.75
N ALA A 117 -25.32 -30.91 33.49
CA ALA A 117 -24.23 -31.73 34.06
C ALA A 117 -22.83 -31.38 33.48
N LEU A 118 -21.93 -31.00 34.39
CA LEU A 118 -20.45 -31.06 34.40
C LEU A 118 -19.72 -31.66 33.19
N VAL A 119 -18.82 -30.89 32.56
CA VAL A 119 -17.36 -31.13 32.51
C VAL A 119 -16.67 -29.82 32.13
N SER A 120 -15.69 -29.40 32.94
CA SER A 120 -14.83 -28.25 32.68
C SER A 120 -13.93 -28.48 31.46
N VAL A 121 -14.06 -27.64 30.44
CA VAL A 121 -12.94 -27.28 29.56
C VAL A 121 -12.73 -25.79 29.74
N GLN A 122 -11.78 -25.48 30.61
CA GLN A 122 -11.21 -24.17 30.82
C GLN A 122 -10.39 -23.84 29.57
N ASP A 123 -10.95 -23.03 28.66
CA ASP A 123 -10.22 -22.15 27.71
C ASP A 123 -11.15 -21.39 26.75
N GLN A 124 -12.22 -20.77 27.25
CA GLN A 124 -13.07 -19.88 26.42
C GLN A 124 -13.34 -18.50 27.05
N ASN A 125 -12.46 -18.04 27.94
CA ASN A 125 -12.64 -16.73 28.58
C ASN A 125 -11.36 -15.90 28.56
N THR A 126 -10.93 -15.49 27.36
CA THR A 126 -9.98 -14.38 27.23
C THR A 126 -10.25 -13.58 25.98
N CYS A 127 -11.51 -13.21 25.79
CA CYS A 127 -11.85 -12.17 24.81
C CYS A 127 -11.33 -10.83 25.37
N ASN A 128 -10.23 -10.34 24.78
CA ASN A 128 -9.63 -9.02 24.97
C ASN A 128 -8.74 -8.83 26.22
N SER A 129 -7.73 -9.68 26.40
CA SER A 129 -6.57 -9.28 27.22
C SER A 129 -5.70 -8.26 26.46
N PRO A 130 -5.26 -7.15 27.08
CA PRO A 130 -4.31 -6.20 26.48
C PRO A 130 -3.05 -6.88 25.90
N LYS A 131 -2.68 -8.04 26.45
CA LYS A 131 -1.56 -8.85 25.98
C LYS A 131 -1.77 -9.40 24.56
N ILE A 132 -2.99 -9.80 24.22
CA ILE A 132 -3.34 -10.32 22.88
C ILE A 132 -3.32 -9.19 21.86
N ILE A 133 -3.93 -8.03 22.19
CA ILE A 133 -3.93 -6.84 21.33
C ILE A 133 -2.49 -6.38 21.02
N GLN A 134 -1.62 -6.37 22.03
CA GLN A 134 -0.20 -6.06 21.85
C GLN A 134 0.52 -7.09 20.97
N SER A 135 0.19 -8.37 21.13
CA SER A 135 0.74 -9.47 20.32
C SER A 135 0.35 -9.31 18.85
N CYS A 136 -0.93 -9.04 18.56
CA CYS A 136 -1.43 -8.71 17.23
C CYS A 136 -0.68 -7.52 16.63
N PHE A 137 -0.52 -6.44 17.38
CA PHE A 137 0.20 -5.25 16.91
C PHE A 137 1.67 -5.53 16.58
N ASN A 138 2.37 -6.28 17.43
CA ASN A 138 3.75 -6.70 17.18
C ASN A 138 3.86 -7.57 15.91
N CYS A 139 2.90 -8.48 15.71
CA CYS A 139 2.85 -9.30 14.51
C CYS A 139 2.64 -8.45 13.25
N MET A 140 1.69 -7.50 13.26
CA MET A 140 1.46 -6.59 12.12
C MET A 140 2.72 -5.78 11.79
N LYS A 141 3.43 -5.28 12.81
CA LYS A 141 4.70 -4.55 12.61
C LYS A 141 5.76 -5.43 11.95
N MET A 142 5.85 -6.71 12.36
CA MET A 142 6.76 -7.67 11.73
C MET A 142 6.38 -7.93 10.26
N CYS A 143 5.09 -8.01 9.94
CA CYS A 143 4.62 -8.13 8.56
C CYS A 143 5.03 -6.90 7.71
N MET A 144 4.88 -5.70 8.27
CA MET A 144 5.33 -4.47 7.62
C MET A 144 6.85 -4.41 7.45
N GLU A 145 7.62 -4.94 8.41
CA GLU A 145 9.07 -5.08 8.27
C GLU A 145 9.45 -6.03 7.13
N PHE A 146 8.76 -7.17 7.01
CA PHE A 146 8.94 -8.08 5.87
C PHE A 146 8.64 -7.37 4.54
N PHE A 147 7.51 -6.66 4.46
CA PHE A 147 7.11 -5.89 3.29
C PHE A 147 8.18 -4.85 2.90
N ALA A 148 8.62 -4.04 3.86
CA ALA A 148 9.62 -3.00 3.63
C ALA A 148 10.95 -3.58 3.13
N LYS A 149 11.40 -4.70 3.73
CA LYS A 149 12.61 -5.39 3.27
C LYS A 149 12.45 -5.96 1.87
N PHE A 150 11.30 -6.54 1.55
CA PHE A 150 11.04 -7.08 0.22
C PHE A 150 11.10 -6.00 -0.86
N ILE A 151 10.43 -4.86 -0.63
CA ILE A 151 10.45 -3.72 -1.56
C ILE A 151 11.85 -3.13 -1.74
N ALA A 152 12.66 -3.15 -0.68
CA ALA A 152 14.04 -2.68 -0.76
C ALA A 152 15.00 -3.68 -1.43
N ALA A 153 14.59 -4.93 -1.63
CA ALA A 153 15.51 -6.00 -2.02
C ALA A 153 15.85 -6.03 -3.52
N ALA A 154 14.94 -5.57 -4.39
CA ALA A 154 15.19 -5.46 -5.83
C ALA A 154 14.28 -4.41 -6.49
N GLU A 155 14.76 -3.75 -7.55
CA GLU A 155 14.06 -2.60 -8.17
C GLU A 155 12.69 -2.98 -8.77
N ASP A 156 12.59 -4.18 -9.33
CA ASP A 156 11.37 -4.68 -9.98
C ASP A 156 10.29 -5.11 -8.97
N THR A 157 10.61 -5.22 -7.67
CA THR A 157 9.64 -5.59 -6.63
C THR A 157 8.57 -4.52 -6.45
N ARG A 158 8.92 -3.24 -6.57
CA ARG A 158 7.98 -2.11 -6.49
C ARG A 158 6.92 -2.18 -7.59
N SER A 159 7.35 -2.46 -8.81
CA SER A 159 6.45 -2.67 -9.95
C SER A 159 5.52 -3.85 -9.71
N LEU A 160 6.05 -4.98 -9.20
CA LEU A 160 5.22 -6.14 -8.87
C LEU A 160 4.13 -5.81 -7.84
N ILE A 161 4.47 -5.06 -6.79
CA ILE A 161 3.50 -4.66 -5.76
C ILE A 161 2.45 -3.71 -6.33
N LEU A 162 2.84 -2.76 -7.19
CA LEU A 162 1.91 -1.84 -7.85
C LEU A 162 0.80 -2.58 -8.62
N HIS A 163 1.12 -3.72 -9.25
CA HIS A 163 0.14 -4.54 -9.98
C HIS A 163 -0.61 -5.55 -9.11
N SER A 164 -0.29 -5.67 -7.82
CA SER A 164 -0.96 -6.59 -6.91
C SER A 164 -2.10 -5.89 -6.18
N PHE A 165 -3.33 -6.03 -6.70
CA PHE A 165 -4.53 -5.48 -6.08
C PHE A 165 -4.66 -5.89 -4.60
N THR A 166 -4.33 -7.15 -4.28
CA THR A 166 -4.33 -7.66 -2.90
C THR A 166 -3.35 -6.91 -1.99
N CYS A 167 -2.11 -6.65 -2.46
CA CYS A 167 -1.14 -5.87 -1.66
C CYS A 167 -1.62 -4.45 -1.45
N ILE A 168 -2.09 -3.80 -2.52
CA ILE A 168 -2.63 -2.44 -2.44
C ILE A 168 -3.80 -2.42 -1.45
N ASP A 169 -4.74 -3.36 -1.54
CA ASP A 169 -5.86 -3.46 -0.62
C ASP A 169 -5.44 -3.58 0.83
N CYS A 170 -4.50 -4.47 1.11
CA CYS A 170 -4.00 -4.65 2.46
C CYS A 170 -3.33 -3.39 3.01
N LEU A 171 -2.57 -2.64 2.19
CA LEU A 171 -1.97 -1.38 2.64
C LEU A 171 -3.04 -0.37 3.06
N PHE A 172 -4.10 -0.20 2.28
CA PHE A 172 -5.18 0.71 2.65
C PHE A 172 -6.00 0.23 3.86
N ASP A 173 -6.17 -1.08 4.06
CA ASP A 173 -6.79 -1.61 5.27
C ASP A 173 -5.92 -1.35 6.51
N LEU A 174 -4.60 -1.55 6.37
CA LEU A 174 -3.62 -1.34 7.44
C LEU A 174 -3.40 0.14 7.77
N PHE A 175 -3.62 1.06 6.83
CA PHE A 175 -3.53 2.51 7.05
C PHE A 175 -4.42 2.96 8.22
N TRP A 176 -5.57 2.30 8.42
CA TRP A 176 -6.49 2.62 9.50
C TRP A 176 -5.99 2.16 10.89
N VAL A 177 -4.84 1.50 10.99
CA VAL A 177 -4.24 1.11 12.27
C VAL A 177 -3.32 2.24 12.75
N GLU A 178 -3.73 2.96 13.80
CA GLU A 178 -3.04 4.16 14.31
C GLU A 178 -1.51 4.01 14.42
N GLY A 179 -1.02 2.90 14.98
CA GLY A 179 0.42 2.70 15.19
C GLY A 179 1.23 2.26 13.95
N LEU A 180 0.58 2.04 12.80
CA LEU A 180 1.25 1.68 11.53
C LEU A 180 1.06 2.75 10.45
N ARG A 181 0.18 3.72 10.69
CA ARG A 181 -0.33 4.66 9.69
C ARG A 181 0.77 5.39 8.93
N ASP A 182 1.74 5.96 9.65
CA ASP A 182 2.83 6.75 9.04
C ASP A 182 3.72 5.91 8.13
N ASP A 183 4.03 4.68 8.55
CA ASP A 183 4.86 3.76 7.77
C ASP A 183 4.10 3.24 6.54
N VAL A 184 2.82 2.91 6.69
CA VAL A 184 1.96 2.50 5.59
C VAL A 184 1.76 3.62 4.58
N LEU A 185 1.46 4.84 5.03
CA LEU A 185 1.29 6.00 4.16
C LEU A 185 2.57 6.29 3.37
N ARG A 186 3.74 6.21 4.03
CA ARG A 186 5.04 6.34 3.35
C ARG A 186 5.17 5.35 2.20
N HIS A 187 4.82 4.09 2.42
CA HIS A 187 4.87 3.07 1.38
C HIS A 187 3.87 3.31 0.24
N ILE A 188 2.65 3.75 0.54
CA ILE A 188 1.65 4.12 -0.49
C ILE A 188 2.19 5.28 -1.35
N LEU A 189 2.75 6.31 -0.73
CA LEU A 189 3.34 7.45 -1.43
C LEU A 189 4.56 7.05 -2.28
N ASP A 190 5.39 6.13 -1.80
CA ASP A 190 6.53 5.60 -2.57
C ASP A 190 6.05 4.82 -3.80
N LEU A 191 4.97 4.04 -3.69
CA LEU A 191 4.36 3.35 -4.83
C LEU A 191 3.76 4.34 -5.84
N MET A 192 3.09 5.40 -5.37
CA MET A 192 2.60 6.49 -6.23
C MET A 192 3.71 7.23 -6.99
N LYS A 193 4.93 7.23 -6.44
CA LYS A 193 6.13 7.84 -7.02
C LYS A 193 6.78 7.01 -8.13
N ILE A 194 6.40 5.74 -8.32
CA ILE A 194 6.90 4.90 -9.41
C ILE A 194 6.50 5.52 -10.76
N MET A 195 7.44 5.66 -11.70
CA MET A 195 7.11 6.13 -13.05
C MET A 195 6.53 4.97 -13.89
N PRO A 196 5.39 5.17 -14.58
CA PRO A 196 4.83 4.13 -15.44
C PRO A 196 5.63 4.02 -16.75
N PHE A 197 5.91 2.79 -17.17
CA PHE A 197 6.56 2.48 -18.45
C PHE A 197 5.59 1.91 -19.48
N SER A 198 4.49 1.30 -19.02
CA SER A 198 3.44 0.69 -19.87
C SER A 198 2.05 1.30 -19.65
N GLU A 199 1.11 1.03 -20.55
CA GLU A 199 -0.31 1.38 -20.35
C GLU A 199 -0.92 0.65 -19.16
N GLU A 200 -0.45 -0.56 -18.87
CA GLU A 200 -0.90 -1.32 -17.69
C GLU A 200 -0.43 -0.65 -16.41
N ASP A 201 0.79 -0.13 -16.39
CA ASP A 201 1.33 0.62 -15.25
C ASP A 201 0.52 1.90 -15.02
N LYS A 202 0.13 2.59 -16.11
CA LYS A 202 -0.74 3.78 -16.01
C LYS A 202 -2.08 3.45 -15.37
N LYS A 203 -2.71 2.33 -15.75
CA LYS A 203 -3.97 1.87 -15.14
C LYS A 203 -3.79 1.52 -13.67
N ALA A 204 -2.78 0.73 -13.33
CA ALA A 204 -2.49 0.36 -11.95
C ALA A 204 -2.20 1.59 -11.08
N LYS A 205 -1.44 2.57 -11.61
CA LYS A 205 -1.21 3.85 -10.93
C LYS A 205 -2.48 4.67 -10.75
N LEU A 206 -3.36 4.71 -11.76
CA LEU A 206 -4.63 5.42 -11.64
C LEU A 206 -5.51 4.78 -10.56
N GLN A 207 -5.57 3.45 -10.50
CA GLN A 207 -6.30 2.73 -9.44
C GLN A 207 -5.74 3.03 -8.04
N LEU A 208 -4.41 3.00 -7.88
CA LEU A 208 -3.75 3.39 -6.64
C LEU A 208 -4.08 4.85 -6.26
N CYS A 209 -4.08 5.74 -7.25
CA CYS A 209 -4.42 7.15 -7.08
C CYS A 209 -5.88 7.34 -6.63
N SER A 210 -6.84 6.69 -7.30
CA SER A 210 -8.25 6.75 -6.92
C SER A 210 -8.45 6.29 -5.48
N LYS A 211 -7.85 5.15 -5.11
CA LYS A 211 -7.95 4.63 -3.75
C LYS A 211 -7.28 5.55 -2.71
N TYR A 212 -6.19 6.21 -3.08
CA TYR A 212 -5.56 7.24 -2.26
C TYR A 212 -6.49 8.42 -2.00
N LEU A 213 -7.17 8.91 -3.04
CA LEU A 213 -8.10 10.04 -2.97
C LEU A 213 -9.38 9.68 -2.21
N GLU A 214 -9.87 8.45 -2.32
CA GLU A 214 -11.02 7.93 -1.55
C GLU A 214 -10.79 7.96 -0.04
N MET A 215 -9.54 7.97 0.44
CA MET A 215 -9.29 8.12 1.89
C MET A 215 -9.85 9.44 2.42
N PHE A 216 -9.82 10.53 1.64
CA PHE A 216 -10.32 11.84 2.07
C PHE A 216 -11.80 11.81 2.48
N THR A 217 -12.63 11.01 1.79
CA THR A 217 -14.06 10.91 2.11
C THR A 217 -14.30 10.04 3.34
N GLN A 218 -13.46 9.04 3.57
CA GLN A 218 -13.58 8.11 4.72
C GLN A 218 -13.02 8.67 6.03
N LEU A 219 -12.08 9.62 5.96
CA LEU A 219 -11.37 10.17 7.12
C LEU A 219 -12.32 10.72 8.19
N LYS A 220 -13.34 11.48 7.79
CA LYS A 220 -14.31 12.10 8.71
C LYS A 220 -15.14 11.07 9.49
N GLU A 221 -15.44 9.94 8.87
CA GLU A 221 -16.28 8.89 9.47
C GLU A 221 -15.48 7.97 10.38
N ARG A 222 -14.20 7.75 10.07
CA ARG A 222 -13.37 6.74 10.73
C ARG A 222 -12.47 7.29 11.83
N GLU A 223 -12.06 8.55 11.75
CA GLU A 223 -10.94 9.05 12.55
C GLU A 223 -11.29 10.34 13.31
N LYS A 224 -10.96 10.38 14.60
CA LYS A 224 -11.15 11.59 15.42
C LYS A 224 -10.15 12.69 15.04
N SER A 225 -8.94 12.31 14.68
CA SER A 225 -7.86 13.20 14.23
C SER A 225 -7.89 13.43 12.72
N PHE A 226 -9.08 13.44 12.09
CA PHE A 226 -9.20 13.49 10.64
C PHE A 226 -8.53 14.74 10.02
N VAL A 227 -8.46 15.85 10.75
CA VAL A 227 -7.84 17.10 10.27
C VAL A 227 -6.35 16.91 10.05
N ASP A 228 -5.63 16.35 11.03
CA ASP A 228 -4.19 16.09 10.90
C ASP A 228 -3.92 15.10 9.78
N LEU A 229 -4.71 14.03 9.70
CA LEU A 229 -4.58 13.04 8.62
C LEU A 229 -4.88 13.62 7.25
N SER A 230 -5.88 14.48 7.13
CA SER A 230 -6.18 15.19 5.88
C SER A 230 -5.01 16.07 5.46
N VAL A 231 -4.38 16.75 6.42
CA VAL A 231 -3.18 17.55 6.17
C VAL A 231 -2.03 16.67 5.68
N ASP A 232 -1.76 15.53 6.32
CA ASP A 232 -0.68 14.62 5.90
C ASP A 232 -0.90 14.09 4.47
N LEU A 233 -2.14 13.71 4.12
CA LEU A 233 -2.48 13.30 2.76
C LEU A 233 -2.35 14.45 1.74
N LEU A 234 -2.77 15.66 2.10
CA LEU A 234 -2.62 16.83 1.23
C LEU A 234 -1.13 17.21 1.03
N VAL A 235 -0.30 17.09 2.07
CA VAL A 235 1.15 17.24 1.98
C VAL A 235 1.73 16.22 1.01
N GLY A 236 1.35 14.94 1.13
CA GLY A 236 1.78 13.88 0.21
C GLY A 236 1.45 14.17 -1.26
N MET A 237 0.26 14.75 -1.54
CA MET A 237 -0.10 15.21 -2.89
C MET A 237 0.83 16.33 -3.38
N ARG A 238 1.09 17.33 -2.54
CA ARG A 238 1.95 18.46 -2.89
C ARG A 238 3.39 18.03 -3.14
N ASP A 239 3.92 17.10 -2.35
CA ASP A 239 5.27 16.54 -2.56
C ASP A 239 5.40 15.87 -3.93
N MET A 240 4.37 15.13 -4.36
CA MET A 240 4.34 14.54 -5.70
C MET A 240 4.24 15.61 -6.80
N LEU A 241 3.36 16.60 -6.63
CA LEU A 241 3.22 17.72 -7.56
C LEU A 241 4.53 18.51 -7.71
N GLN A 242 5.28 18.69 -6.63
CA GLN A 242 6.59 19.33 -6.67
C GLN A 242 7.63 18.50 -7.44
N ALA A 243 7.55 17.17 -7.38
CA ALA A 243 8.47 16.28 -8.09
C ALA A 243 8.24 16.26 -9.60
N ASN A 244 6.98 16.23 -10.05
CA ASN A 244 6.63 16.29 -11.48
C ASN A 244 5.22 16.84 -11.69
N GLN A 245 5.13 18.17 -11.76
CA GLN A 245 3.86 18.88 -11.75
C GLN A 245 2.90 18.43 -12.87
N ALA A 246 3.32 18.49 -14.14
CA ALA A 246 2.42 18.21 -15.26
C ALA A 246 1.87 16.77 -15.23
N TYR A 247 2.71 15.81 -14.87
CA TYR A 247 2.31 14.41 -14.77
C TYR A 247 1.33 14.19 -13.62
N TYR A 248 1.66 14.65 -12.41
CA TYR A 248 0.80 14.42 -11.24
C TYR A 248 -0.49 15.24 -11.28
N GLN A 249 -0.48 16.44 -11.86
CA GLN A 249 -1.73 17.17 -12.12
C GLN A 249 -2.67 16.37 -13.01
N THR A 250 -2.15 15.72 -14.05
CA THR A 250 -2.94 14.84 -14.92
C THR A 250 -3.44 13.62 -14.17
N LEU A 251 -2.57 12.90 -13.47
CA LEU A 251 -2.93 11.72 -12.70
C LEU A 251 -4.02 12.01 -11.65
N PHE A 252 -3.87 13.09 -10.88
CA PHE A 252 -4.85 13.47 -9.86
C PHE A 252 -6.16 13.97 -10.47
N ARG A 253 -6.12 14.71 -11.58
CA ARG A 253 -7.33 15.11 -12.29
C ARG A 253 -8.10 13.90 -12.80
N ASP A 254 -7.39 12.95 -13.42
CA ASP A 254 -8.00 11.73 -13.97
C ASP A 254 -8.53 10.81 -12.85
N GLY A 255 -7.95 10.89 -11.64
CA GLY A 255 -8.47 10.28 -10.42
C GLY A 255 -9.55 11.09 -9.70
N GLU A 256 -10.09 12.15 -10.32
CA GLU A 256 -11.19 12.98 -9.79
C GLU A 256 -10.87 13.71 -8.47
N CYS A 257 -9.59 14.08 -8.24
CA CYS A 257 -9.13 14.62 -6.96
C CYS A 257 -9.88 15.86 -6.45
N PHE A 258 -10.46 16.69 -7.33
CA PHE A 258 -11.11 17.93 -6.93
C PHE A 258 -12.33 17.69 -6.04
N LEU A 259 -13.13 16.65 -6.35
CA LEU A 259 -14.29 16.29 -5.52
C LEU A 259 -13.83 15.82 -4.14
N HIS A 260 -12.83 14.96 -4.10
CA HIS A 260 -12.26 14.44 -2.84
C HIS A 260 -11.66 15.55 -1.97
N VAL A 261 -10.84 16.42 -2.55
CA VAL A 261 -10.16 17.50 -1.81
C VAL A 261 -11.15 18.57 -1.32
N VAL A 262 -12.13 18.96 -2.14
CA VAL A 262 -13.14 19.95 -1.73
C VAL A 262 -14.09 19.36 -0.68
N SER A 263 -14.38 18.05 -0.71
CA SER A 263 -15.24 17.39 0.28
C SER A 263 -14.78 17.58 1.73
N LEU A 264 -13.46 17.75 1.95
CA LEU A 264 -12.87 18.02 3.25
C LEU A 264 -13.42 19.29 3.91
N LEU A 265 -13.79 20.28 3.10
CA LEU A 265 -14.33 21.56 3.57
C LEU A 265 -15.77 21.44 4.07
N ASN A 266 -16.46 20.33 3.79
CA ASN A 266 -17.83 20.08 4.24
C ASN A 266 -17.88 19.56 5.69
N SER A 267 -17.11 20.18 6.58
CA SER A 267 -16.89 19.72 7.95
C SER A 267 -17.19 20.83 8.95
N ASN A 268 -18.00 20.53 9.97
CA ASN A 268 -18.21 21.43 11.10
C ASN A 268 -17.01 21.34 12.04
N LEU A 269 -16.02 22.20 11.82
CA LEU A 269 -14.79 22.30 12.59
C LEU A 269 -14.81 23.52 13.50
N ASP A 270 -14.07 23.45 14.61
CA ASP A 270 -13.70 24.66 15.36
C ASP A 270 -12.81 25.58 14.51
N GLU A 271 -12.74 26.85 14.88
CA GLU A 271 -12.07 27.88 14.10
C GLU A 271 -10.60 27.55 13.78
N ALA A 272 -9.85 27.02 14.75
CA ALA A 272 -8.43 26.72 14.57
C ALA A 272 -8.21 25.52 13.63
N ASN A 273 -8.95 24.44 13.82
CA ASN A 273 -8.87 23.27 12.95
C ASN A 273 -9.44 23.55 11.54
N GLY A 274 -10.49 24.38 11.46
CA GLY A 274 -11.08 24.84 10.21
C GLY A 274 -10.08 25.65 9.38
N GLU A 275 -9.43 26.66 9.97
CA GLU A 275 -8.43 27.48 9.28
C GLU A 275 -7.26 26.64 8.78
N LYS A 276 -6.72 25.74 9.63
CA LYS A 276 -5.62 24.83 9.27
C LYS A 276 -5.98 23.97 8.04
N LEU A 277 -7.17 23.38 8.03
CA LEU A 277 -7.62 22.51 6.94
C LEU A 277 -7.88 23.32 5.66
N VAL A 278 -8.60 24.44 5.76
CA VAL A 278 -8.89 25.33 4.62
C VAL A 278 -7.59 25.78 3.94
N LEU A 279 -6.60 26.21 4.72
CA LEU A 279 -5.31 26.64 4.18
C LEU A 279 -4.63 25.52 3.39
N ASN A 280 -4.59 24.30 3.94
CA ASN A 280 -3.97 23.15 3.27
C ASN A 280 -4.72 22.73 2.01
N VAL A 281 -6.05 22.81 2.01
CA VAL A 281 -6.88 22.56 0.83
C VAL A 281 -6.58 23.59 -0.26
N LEU A 282 -6.61 24.88 0.06
CA LEU A 282 -6.35 25.96 -0.90
C LEU A 282 -4.93 25.89 -1.48
N GLN A 283 -3.92 25.58 -0.65
CA GLN A 283 -2.55 25.37 -1.11
C GLN A 283 -2.48 24.21 -2.10
N THR A 284 -3.14 23.09 -1.81
CA THR A 284 -3.12 21.91 -2.68
C THR A 284 -3.86 22.16 -3.99
N LEU A 285 -5.03 22.80 -3.96
CA LEU A 285 -5.76 23.22 -5.16
C LEU A 285 -4.95 24.18 -6.02
N THR A 286 -4.22 25.11 -5.39
CA THR A 286 -3.33 26.04 -6.10
C THR A 286 -2.26 25.27 -6.87
N CYS A 287 -1.61 24.28 -6.24
CA CYS A 287 -0.64 23.41 -6.93
C CYS A 287 -1.26 22.60 -8.08
N LEU A 288 -2.47 22.07 -7.88
CA LEU A 288 -3.19 21.28 -8.90
C LEU A 288 -3.58 22.11 -10.13
N LEU A 289 -3.88 23.41 -9.95
CA LEU A 289 -4.36 24.30 -11.01
C LEU A 289 -3.27 25.19 -11.63
N ALA A 290 -2.13 25.34 -10.97
CA ALA A 290 -1.04 26.19 -11.43
C ALA A 290 -0.59 25.82 -12.85
N SER A 291 -0.64 26.80 -13.75
CA SER A 291 -0.23 26.69 -15.15
C SER A 291 -0.87 25.53 -15.95
N ASN A 292 -2.04 25.04 -15.52
CA ASN A 292 -2.73 23.93 -16.16
C ASN A 292 -4.18 24.28 -16.51
N ASP A 293 -4.38 24.78 -17.73
CA ASP A 293 -5.69 25.25 -18.19
C ASP A 293 -6.70 24.10 -18.36
N THR A 294 -6.24 22.89 -18.70
CA THR A 294 -7.11 21.70 -18.77
C THR A 294 -7.67 21.32 -17.39
N SER A 295 -6.83 21.32 -16.35
CA SER A 295 -7.30 21.05 -14.98
C SER A 295 -8.22 22.15 -14.45
N LYS A 296 -7.99 23.42 -14.85
CA LYS A 296 -8.92 24.52 -14.57
C LYS A 296 -10.28 24.24 -15.21
N GLU A 297 -10.33 23.95 -16.50
CA GLU A 297 -11.60 23.65 -17.20
C GLU A 297 -12.36 22.49 -16.54
N SER A 298 -11.69 21.40 -16.17
CA SER A 298 -12.33 20.29 -15.44
C SER A 298 -12.86 20.70 -14.07
N THR A 299 -12.15 21.57 -13.34
CA THR A 299 -12.56 22.07 -12.03
C THR A 299 -13.75 23.04 -12.13
N PHE A 300 -13.74 23.94 -13.13
CA PHE A 300 -14.81 24.91 -13.36
C PHE A 300 -16.05 24.30 -14.05
N ASN A 301 -15.92 23.14 -14.68
CA ASN A 301 -17.06 22.36 -15.20
C ASN A 301 -17.84 21.59 -14.12
N ILE A 302 -17.36 21.61 -12.86
CA ILE A 302 -18.22 21.40 -11.69
C ILE A 302 -19.12 22.65 -11.58
N GLN A 303 -20.12 22.74 -12.47
CA GLN A 303 -20.82 23.99 -12.78
C GLN A 303 -21.51 24.63 -11.56
N PRO A 304 -21.35 25.96 -11.36
CA PRO A 304 -22.33 26.76 -10.66
C PRO A 304 -23.62 26.82 -11.51
N ARG A 305 -24.79 26.63 -10.90
CA ARG A 305 -26.06 27.00 -11.55
C ARG A 305 -25.98 28.48 -11.97
N HIS A 306 -26.48 28.74 -13.19
CA HIS A 306 -26.39 29.99 -13.94
C HIS A 306 -26.30 31.29 -13.12
N GLY A 307 -25.29 32.12 -13.42
CA GLY A 307 -25.39 33.57 -13.19
C GLY A 307 -24.18 34.34 -12.66
N ILE A 308 -22.98 33.75 -12.48
CA ILE A 308 -21.85 34.47 -11.87
C ILE A 308 -20.74 34.75 -12.91
N PRO A 309 -20.29 36.02 -13.07
CA PRO A 309 -19.27 36.40 -14.05
C PRO A 309 -17.86 35.92 -13.67
N PRO A 310 -16.95 35.75 -14.67
CA PRO A 310 -15.71 34.97 -14.57
C PRO A 310 -14.58 35.57 -13.70
N ASN A 311 -14.82 36.65 -12.96
CA ASN A 311 -13.78 37.37 -12.21
C ASN A 311 -13.93 37.31 -10.69
N ARG A 312 -14.67 36.33 -10.15
CA ARG A 312 -14.68 36.03 -8.71
C ARG A 312 -14.44 34.54 -8.46
N LEU A 313 -13.42 34.25 -7.65
CA LEU A 313 -13.17 32.94 -7.07
C LEU A 313 -14.23 32.65 -5.99
N ASP A 314 -15.46 32.39 -6.42
CA ASP A 314 -16.52 31.86 -5.56
C ASP A 314 -16.71 30.39 -5.93
N PHE A 315 -16.07 29.48 -5.18
CA PHE A 315 -16.31 28.04 -5.32
C PHE A 315 -17.66 27.71 -4.67
N VAL A 316 -18.65 27.30 -5.47
CA VAL A 316 -19.92 26.76 -4.99
C VAL A 316 -19.94 25.27 -5.29
N ALA A 317 -19.68 24.43 -4.29
CA ALA A 317 -20.02 23.01 -4.36
C ALA A 317 -21.53 22.88 -4.08
N VAL A 318 -22.32 22.47 -5.08
CA VAL A 318 -23.72 22.13 -4.91
C VAL A 318 -23.82 20.61 -4.87
N ASP A 319 -24.03 20.05 -3.69
CA ASP A 319 -24.61 18.72 -3.53
C ASP A 319 -26.09 18.90 -3.14
N GLU A 320 -27.00 18.20 -3.81
CA GLU A 320 -28.45 18.49 -3.78
C GLU A 320 -29.16 18.00 -2.50
N GLN A 321 -28.42 17.73 -1.41
CA GLN A 321 -28.99 17.31 -0.12
C GLN A 321 -28.48 18.03 1.13
N VAL A 322 -27.46 18.90 1.07
CA VAL A 322 -26.95 19.60 2.28
C VAL A 322 -26.58 21.05 1.94
N GLY A 323 -27.08 22.00 2.73
CA GLY A 323 -27.11 23.43 2.43
C GLY A 323 -25.78 24.11 2.05
N CYS A 324 -25.91 25.18 1.25
CA CYS A 324 -24.81 25.97 0.69
C CYS A 324 -23.83 26.50 1.76
N VAL A 325 -22.52 26.33 1.51
CA VAL A 325 -21.46 27.05 2.20
C VAL A 325 -21.00 28.22 1.31
N LEU A 326 -21.33 29.45 1.70
CA LEU A 326 -20.78 30.67 1.09
C LEU A 326 -19.51 31.05 1.84
N LEU A 327 -18.35 30.95 1.18
CA LEU A 327 -17.12 31.57 1.67
C LEU A 327 -17.18 33.06 1.33
N HIS A 328 -17.54 33.90 2.30
CA HIS A 328 -17.40 35.35 2.15
C HIS A 328 -15.94 35.77 2.33
N PRO A 329 -15.37 36.59 1.44
CA PRO A 329 -14.10 37.26 1.71
C PRO A 329 -14.31 38.23 2.88
N SER A 330 -13.53 38.06 3.96
CA SER A 330 -13.45 39.07 5.01
C SER A 330 -12.96 40.37 4.40
N ALA A 331 -13.81 41.39 4.43
CA ALA A 331 -13.52 42.71 3.91
C ALA A 331 -12.27 43.30 4.59
N GLU A 332 -11.34 43.75 3.76
CA GLU A 332 -10.27 44.69 4.12
C GLU A 332 -10.87 45.85 4.93
N ARG A 333 -10.43 46.01 6.18
CA ARG A 333 -10.64 47.25 6.92
C ARG A 333 -9.49 48.19 6.57
N ALA A 334 -9.80 49.22 5.77
CA ALA A 334 -9.12 50.50 5.79
C ALA A 334 -9.37 51.24 7.12
#